data_AF-A0A534PL94-F1
#
_entry.id   AF-A0A534PL94-F1
#
_cell.length_a   1.000
_cell.length_b   1.000
_cell.length_c   1.000
_cell.angle_alpha   90.00
_cell.angle_beta   90.00
_cell.angle_gamma   90.00
#
_symmetry.space_group_name_H-M   'P 1'
#
loop_
_entity.id
_entity.type
_entity.pdbx_description
1 polymer ?
#
loop_
_entity_poly.entity_id
_entity_poly.type
_entity_poly.pdbx_seq_one_letter_code
_entity_poly.pdbx_strand_id
1 'polypeptide(L)'
;MKAFSLFLLFAIACGTHAESVCEDVGLCRAQTDDQITACQNEAKSLELEARASDCGGPFDEYFSCADDHYLCTGNVPSFAGCELTRGLLDSCLSGARAQNSCGALAVRLAACPGKPPASPTPAPCGATELCTSRCYLDDVADVCLPQPLELSEFAHCVQQCP
;
A
#
# COMPACT_ATOMS: atom_id res chain seq x y z
N MET A 1 8.72 30.73 -41.41
CA MET A 1 9.20 30.88 -40.01
C MET A 1 8.13 30.33 -39.10
N LYS A 2 8.29 29.11 -38.59
CA LYS A 2 7.38 28.50 -37.58
C LYS A 2 8.25 28.13 -36.39
N ALA A 3 8.04 28.83 -35.28
CA ALA A 3 8.73 28.59 -34.03
C ALA A 3 8.23 27.29 -33.41
N PHE A 4 9.13 26.30 -33.30
CA PHE A 4 8.94 25.12 -32.48
C PHE A 4 9.27 25.51 -31.04
N SER A 5 8.25 25.76 -30.22
CA SER A 5 8.43 25.91 -28.78
C SER A 5 8.48 24.51 -28.16
N LEU A 6 9.70 24.02 -27.92
CA LEU A 6 9.92 22.86 -27.06
C LEU A 6 9.74 23.32 -25.61
N PHE A 7 8.59 23.02 -25.01
CA PHE A 7 8.42 23.12 -23.56
C PHE A 7 9.23 21.98 -22.92
N LEU A 8 10.42 22.31 -22.43
CA LEU A 8 11.18 21.49 -21.49
C LEU A 8 10.41 21.45 -20.17
N LEU A 9 9.66 20.36 -19.95
CA LEU A 9 9.15 19.99 -18.64
C LEU A 9 10.35 19.54 -17.79
N PHE A 10 10.93 20.47 -17.03
CA PHE A 10 11.74 20.13 -15.88
C PHE A 10 10.79 19.51 -14.84
N ALA A 11 10.73 18.18 -14.82
CA ALA A 11 10.27 17.46 -13.64
C ALA A 11 11.34 17.66 -12.55
N ILE A 12 11.23 18.75 -11.80
CA ILE A 12 11.85 18.83 -10.50
C ILE A 12 11.10 17.78 -9.68
N ALA A 13 11.72 16.62 -9.49
CA ALA A 13 11.20 15.60 -8.59
C ALA A 13 11.29 16.17 -7.17
N CYS A 14 10.27 16.92 -6.75
CA CYS A 14 10.01 17.16 -5.34
C CYS A 14 9.73 15.77 -4.75
N GLY A 15 10.71 15.19 -4.07
CA GLY A 15 10.51 13.98 -3.30
C GLY A 15 9.39 14.20 -2.30
N THR A 16 8.52 13.21 -2.15
CA THR A 16 7.48 13.20 -1.12
C THR A 16 8.10 12.89 0.24
N HIS A 17 7.46 13.31 1.34
CA HIS A 17 7.91 12.95 2.70
C HIS A 17 8.06 11.43 2.86
N ALA A 18 7.21 10.64 2.22
CA ALA A 18 7.29 9.19 2.27
C ALA A 18 8.54 8.63 1.56
N GLU A 19 8.99 9.26 0.47
CA GLU A 19 10.23 8.88 -0.21
C GLU A 19 11.46 9.24 0.64
N SER A 20 11.48 10.42 1.27
CA SER A 20 12.52 10.84 2.22
C SER A 20 12.63 9.86 3.39
N VAL A 21 11.50 9.51 4.02
CA VAL A 21 11.46 8.54 5.13
C VAL A 21 12.01 7.18 4.73
N CYS A 22 11.70 6.69 3.52
CA CYS A 22 12.27 5.44 3.02
C CYS A 22 13.78 5.53 2.79
N GLU A 23 14.27 6.64 2.24
CA GLU A 23 15.70 6.89 2.04
C GLU A 23 16.43 6.91 3.39
N ASP A 24 15.91 7.67 4.35
CA ASP A 24 16.43 7.78 5.70
C ASP A 24 16.50 6.42 6.42
N VAL A 25 15.42 5.65 6.39
CA VAL A 25 15.38 4.29 6.95
C VAL A 25 16.42 3.39 6.29
N GLY A 26 16.54 3.47 4.97
CA GLY A 26 17.49 2.66 4.22
C GLY A 26 18.94 2.99 4.55
N LEU A 27 19.27 4.28 4.60
CA LEU A 27 20.58 4.76 5.01
C LEU A 27 20.91 4.34 6.44
N CYS A 28 19.97 4.47 7.38
CA CYS A 28 20.14 4.01 8.77
C CYS A 28 20.46 2.52 8.86
N ARG A 29 19.80 1.71 8.03
CA ARG A 29 19.94 0.26 8.03
C ARG A 29 21.03 -0.27 7.10
N ALA A 30 21.76 0.62 6.43
CA ALA A 30 22.72 0.28 5.38
C ALA A 30 22.10 -0.65 4.30
N GLN A 31 20.86 -0.36 3.92
CA GLN A 31 20.16 -1.04 2.84
C GLN A 31 20.72 -0.65 1.48
N THR A 32 20.50 -1.51 0.48
CA THR A 32 20.88 -1.21 -0.91
C THR A 32 19.89 -0.25 -1.55
N ASP A 33 20.30 0.42 -2.63
CA ASP A 33 19.43 1.29 -3.41
C ASP A 33 18.17 0.57 -3.92
N ASP A 34 18.29 -0.72 -4.26
CA ASP A 34 17.14 -1.55 -4.66
C ASP A 34 16.13 -1.73 -3.52
N GLN A 35 16.60 -1.87 -2.28
CA GLN A 35 15.75 -2.00 -1.09
C GLN A 35 15.09 -0.66 -0.74
N ILE A 36 15.80 0.45 -0.88
CA ILE A 36 15.25 1.80 -0.71
C ILE A 36 14.17 2.06 -1.77
N THR A 37 14.45 1.73 -3.02
CA THR A 37 13.51 1.86 -4.13
C THR A 37 12.26 1.02 -3.92
N ALA A 38 12.40 -0.21 -3.39
CA ALA A 38 11.27 -1.06 -3.04
C ALA A 38 10.37 -0.39 -1.97
N CYS A 39 10.96 0.18 -0.91
CA CYS A 39 10.22 0.94 0.10
C CYS A 39 9.47 2.12 -0.51
N GLN A 40 10.12 2.90 -1.38
CA GLN A 40 9.50 4.05 -2.04
C GLN A 40 8.34 3.64 -2.94
N ASN A 41 8.43 2.51 -3.63
CA ASN A 41 7.34 1.97 -4.45
C ASN A 41 6.17 1.47 -3.59
N GLU A 42 6.45 0.85 -2.44
CA GLU A 42 5.42 0.47 -1.46
C GLU A 42 4.73 1.71 -0.89
N ALA A 43 5.49 2.75 -0.54
CA ALA A 43 4.95 4.01 -0.04
C ALA A 43 4.04 4.71 -1.06
N LYS A 44 4.41 4.74 -2.34
CA LYS A 44 3.56 5.24 -3.44
C LYS A 44 2.27 4.44 -3.58
N SER A 45 2.37 3.13 -3.49
CA SER A 45 1.20 2.25 -3.58
C SER A 45 0.25 2.48 -2.38
N LEU A 46 0.82 2.67 -1.19
CA LEU A 46 0.08 3.02 0.01
C LEU A 46 -0.56 4.42 -0.08
N GLU A 47 0.11 5.39 -0.68
CA GLU A 47 -0.45 6.73 -0.93
C GLU A 47 -1.69 6.61 -1.82
N LEU A 48 -1.58 5.89 -2.95
CA LEU A 48 -2.70 5.69 -3.87
C LEU A 48 -3.88 5.02 -3.18
N GLU A 49 -3.64 3.98 -2.37
CA GLU A 49 -4.67 3.34 -1.57
C GLU A 49 -5.30 4.33 -0.57
N ALA A 50 -4.48 5.08 0.15
CA ALA A 50 -4.96 6.03 1.14
C ALA A 50 -5.85 7.09 0.49
N ARG A 51 -5.44 7.64 -0.67
CA ARG A 51 -6.28 8.58 -1.44
C ARG A 51 -7.57 7.95 -1.92
N ALA A 52 -7.52 6.74 -2.47
CA ALA A 52 -8.71 6.02 -2.94
C ALA A 52 -9.70 5.70 -1.82
N SER A 53 -9.20 5.61 -0.58
CA SER A 53 -9.96 5.29 0.62
C SER A 53 -10.35 6.52 1.47
N ASP A 54 -10.14 7.75 0.96
CA ASP A 54 -10.32 9.01 1.70
C ASP A 54 -9.46 9.13 2.98
N CYS A 55 -8.39 8.33 3.06
CA CYS A 55 -7.37 8.34 4.10
C CYS A 55 -6.15 9.20 3.74
N GLY A 56 -6.30 10.11 2.77
CA GLY A 56 -5.21 10.93 2.28
C GLY A 56 -4.61 11.86 3.34
N GLY A 57 -5.44 12.60 4.06
CA GLY A 57 -4.98 13.48 5.14
C GLY A 57 -4.14 12.72 6.20
N PRO A 58 -4.65 11.62 6.77
CA PRO A 58 -3.87 10.79 7.71
C PRO A 58 -2.54 10.27 7.14
N PHE A 59 -2.47 9.96 5.84
CA PHE A 59 -1.22 9.54 5.20
C PHE A 59 -0.20 10.68 5.21
N ASP A 60 -0.61 11.88 4.78
CA ASP A 60 0.27 13.05 4.71
C ASP A 60 0.75 13.47 6.11
N GLU A 61 -0.16 13.48 7.09
CA GLU A 61 0.16 13.82 8.49
C GLU A 61 1.18 12.85 9.10
N TYR A 62 1.05 11.54 8.83
CA TYR A 62 2.01 10.57 9.32
C TYR A 62 3.38 10.75 8.68
N PHE A 63 3.46 10.81 7.35
CA PHE A 63 4.74 10.88 6.66
C PHE A 63 5.44 12.22 6.86
N SER A 64 4.69 13.34 6.95
CA SER A 64 5.26 14.64 7.35
C SER A 64 5.84 14.58 8.77
N CYS A 65 5.12 13.99 9.73
CA CYS A 65 5.65 13.82 11.08
C CYS A 65 6.91 12.93 11.09
N ALA A 66 6.87 11.80 10.37
CA ALA A 66 7.97 10.84 10.34
C ALA A 66 9.24 11.44 9.73
N ASP A 67 9.10 12.25 8.67
CA ASP A 67 10.20 12.98 8.04
C ASP A 67 10.81 14.00 9.03
N ASP A 68 9.98 14.77 9.73
CA ASP A 68 10.44 15.78 10.70
C ASP A 68 11.08 15.18 11.97
N HIS A 69 10.65 13.97 12.37
CA HIS A 69 11.04 13.32 13.63
C HIS A 69 11.94 12.10 13.45
N TYR A 70 12.50 11.92 12.26
CA TYR A 70 13.40 10.82 11.99
C TYR A 70 14.67 10.89 12.84
N LEU A 71 14.98 9.76 13.49
CA LEU A 71 16.19 9.57 14.27
C LEU A 71 16.75 8.17 14.01
N CYS A 72 18.06 8.08 13.76
CA CYS A 72 18.79 6.82 13.64
C CYS A 72 19.72 6.62 14.83
N THR A 73 19.50 5.56 15.61
CA THR A 73 20.38 5.16 16.70
C THR A 73 21.03 3.82 16.35
N GLY A 74 22.31 3.85 15.95
CA GLY A 74 22.96 2.68 15.38
C GLY A 74 22.34 2.32 14.03
N ASN A 75 21.71 1.15 13.92
CA ASN A 75 20.95 0.72 12.72
C ASN A 75 19.43 0.66 12.97
N VAL A 76 18.95 1.43 13.96
CA VAL A 76 17.54 1.43 14.36
C VAL A 76 16.93 2.80 14.04
N PRO A 77 16.08 2.89 13.00
CA PRO A 77 15.31 4.09 12.72
C PRO A 77 14.15 4.22 13.71
N SER A 78 13.83 5.45 14.08
CA SER A 78 12.73 5.79 14.99
C SER A 78 12.09 7.10 14.58
N PHE A 79 10.80 7.25 14.90
CA PHE A 79 9.95 8.39 14.52
C PHE A 79 9.19 8.87 15.77
N ALA A 80 9.94 9.29 16.79
CA ALA A 80 9.40 9.54 18.11
C ALA A 80 8.41 10.70 18.09
N GLY A 81 7.18 10.47 18.58
CA GLY A 81 6.10 11.46 18.59
C GLY A 81 5.09 11.32 17.46
N CYS A 82 5.31 10.40 16.51
CA CYS A 82 4.41 10.15 15.38
C CYS A 82 3.44 8.98 15.60
N GLU A 83 3.33 8.46 16.83
CA GLU A 83 2.48 7.31 17.15
C GLU A 83 0.99 7.61 16.94
N LEU A 84 0.58 8.86 17.21
CA LEU A 84 -0.81 9.29 17.02
C LEU A 84 -1.19 9.34 15.55
N THR A 85 -0.39 10.02 14.72
CA THR A 85 -0.65 10.16 13.28
C THR A 85 -0.56 8.80 12.58
N ARG A 86 0.39 7.95 13.00
CA ARG A 86 0.44 6.54 12.58
C ARG A 86 -0.85 5.79 12.93
N GLY A 87 -1.32 5.92 14.17
CA GLY A 87 -2.55 5.28 14.63
C GLY A 87 -3.79 5.74 13.86
N LEU A 88 -3.86 7.03 13.48
CA LEU A 88 -4.94 7.58 12.66
C LEU A 88 -4.91 7.01 11.24
N LEU A 89 -3.73 6.93 10.61
CA LEU A 89 -3.56 6.29 9.30
C LEU A 89 -3.95 4.82 9.33
N ASP A 90 -3.44 4.06 10.31
CA ASP A 90 -3.76 2.64 10.50
C ASP A 90 -5.27 2.43 10.73
N SER A 91 -5.89 3.27 11.55
CA SER A 91 -7.33 3.21 11.81
C SER A 91 -8.16 3.54 10.56
N CYS A 92 -7.74 4.52 9.77
CA CYS A 92 -8.45 4.89 8.55
C CYS A 92 -8.37 3.77 7.51
N LEU A 93 -7.15 3.30 7.21
CA LEU A 93 -6.93 2.23 6.24
C LEU A 93 -7.60 0.93 6.67
N SER A 94 -7.55 0.56 7.95
CA SER A 94 -8.25 -0.63 8.43
C SER A 94 -9.77 -0.50 8.33
N GLY A 95 -10.33 0.68 8.64
CA GLY A 95 -11.76 0.97 8.48
C GLY A 95 -12.23 0.94 7.02
N ALA A 96 -11.42 1.48 6.10
CA ALA A 96 -11.69 1.44 4.67
C ALA A 96 -11.57 0.03 4.08
N ARG A 97 -10.51 -0.70 4.46
CA ARG A 97 -10.30 -2.10 4.07
C ARG A 97 -11.44 -2.98 4.54
N ALA A 98 -11.88 -2.84 5.79
CA ALA A 98 -12.99 -3.64 6.33
C ALA A 98 -14.29 -3.52 5.52
N GLN A 99 -14.48 -2.42 4.79
CA GLN A 99 -15.68 -2.15 4.01
C GLN A 99 -15.55 -2.50 2.52
N ASN A 100 -14.36 -2.91 2.07
CA ASN A 100 -14.08 -3.19 0.66
C ASN A 100 -13.83 -4.69 0.40
N SER A 101 -13.61 -5.04 -0.87
CA SER A 101 -13.41 -6.43 -1.30
C SER A 101 -12.20 -7.10 -0.65
N CYS A 102 -11.12 -6.36 -0.37
CA CYS A 102 -9.98 -6.92 0.36
C CYS A 102 -10.35 -7.31 1.80
N GLY A 103 -11.11 -6.47 2.52
CA GLY A 103 -11.57 -6.80 3.87
C GLY A 103 -12.60 -7.92 3.89
N ALA A 104 -13.51 -7.95 2.91
CA ALA A 104 -14.47 -9.05 2.79
C ALA A 104 -13.79 -10.39 2.52
N LEU A 105 -12.79 -10.42 1.63
CA LEU A 105 -11.99 -11.61 1.34
C LEU A 105 -11.16 -12.04 2.56
N ALA A 106 -10.52 -11.08 3.23
CA ALA A 106 -9.78 -11.28 4.46
C ALA A 106 -10.61 -11.98 5.56
N VAL A 107 -11.84 -11.53 5.79
CA VAL A 107 -12.74 -12.12 6.78
C VAL A 107 -13.11 -13.57 6.42
N ARG A 108 -13.38 -13.85 5.13
CA ARG A 108 -13.69 -15.22 4.68
C ARG A 108 -12.49 -16.16 4.83
N LEU A 109 -11.30 -15.73 4.44
CA LEU A 109 -10.06 -16.50 4.60
C LEU A 109 -9.73 -16.79 6.07
N ALA A 110 -9.95 -15.81 6.96
CA ALA A 110 -9.73 -15.99 8.40
C ALA A 110 -10.70 -17.01 9.06
N ALA A 111 -11.84 -17.29 8.42
CA ALA A 111 -12.81 -18.28 8.89
C ALA A 111 -12.46 -19.72 8.46
N CYS A 112 -11.47 -19.91 7.59
CA CYS A 112 -11.08 -21.24 7.10
C CYS A 112 -10.39 -22.09 8.18
N PRO A 113 -10.73 -23.39 8.31
CA PRO A 113 -10.11 -24.28 9.29
C PRO A 113 -8.65 -24.61 8.90
N GLY A 114 -7.70 -24.30 9.80
CA GLY A 114 -6.26 -24.47 9.55
C GLY A 114 -5.58 -23.16 9.18
N LYS A 115 -5.21 -22.40 10.21
CA LYS A 115 -4.67 -21.02 10.23
C LYS A 115 -3.77 -20.63 9.04
N PRO A 116 -3.83 -19.34 8.66
CA PRO A 116 -2.65 -18.50 8.86
C PRO A 116 -2.93 -17.29 9.78
N PRO A 117 -1.98 -16.90 10.66
CA PRO A 117 -1.91 -15.56 11.20
C PRO A 117 -0.72 -14.79 10.57
N ALA A 118 -1.04 -13.88 9.66
CA ALA A 118 -0.39 -12.59 9.43
C ALA A 118 -1.44 -11.75 8.67
N SER A 119 -1.57 -10.47 9.02
CA SER A 119 -2.66 -9.57 8.62
C SER A 119 -3.37 -9.93 7.30
N PRO A 120 -4.70 -10.17 7.29
CA PRO A 120 -5.38 -10.82 6.17
C PRO A 120 -5.57 -9.91 4.94
N THR A 121 -5.14 -8.65 5.04
CA THR A 121 -5.01 -7.75 3.91
C THR A 121 -3.52 -7.50 3.71
N PRO A 122 -2.87 -8.05 2.66
CA PRO A 122 -1.57 -7.52 2.30
C PRO A 122 -1.80 -6.05 1.94
N ALA A 123 -1.30 -5.17 2.80
CA ALA A 123 -1.10 -3.80 2.39
C ALA A 123 -0.05 -3.83 1.26
N PRO A 124 -0.27 -3.11 0.16
CA PRO A 124 -1.40 -2.21 -0.09
C PRO A 124 -2.63 -2.94 -0.66
N CYS A 125 -3.84 -2.61 -0.18
CA CYS A 125 -5.10 -2.94 -0.87
C CYS A 125 -5.40 -1.82 -1.88
N GLY A 126 -4.57 -1.73 -2.92
CA GLY A 126 -4.71 -0.75 -3.99
C GLY A 126 -5.85 -1.10 -4.95
N ALA A 127 -5.96 -0.34 -6.03
CA ALA A 127 -7.02 -0.56 -7.04
C ALA A 127 -6.97 -1.96 -7.67
N THR A 128 -5.76 -2.48 -7.93
CA THR A 128 -5.55 -3.81 -8.49
C THR A 128 -5.91 -4.91 -7.49
N GLU A 129 -5.54 -4.78 -6.21
CA GLU A 129 -5.90 -5.73 -5.15
C GLU A 129 -7.39 -5.68 -4.81
N LEU A 130 -8.01 -4.52 -4.86
CA LEU A 130 -9.47 -4.36 -4.75
C LEU A 130 -10.18 -5.12 -5.86
N CYS A 131 -9.75 -4.94 -7.11
CA CYS A 131 -10.32 -5.62 -8.25
C CYS A 131 -10.09 -7.14 -8.16
N THR A 132 -8.87 -7.57 -7.87
CA THR A 132 -8.51 -8.99 -7.73
C THR A 132 -9.30 -9.65 -6.60
N SER A 133 -9.42 -9.00 -5.44
CA SER A 133 -10.20 -9.51 -4.31
C SER A 133 -11.69 -9.58 -4.64
N ARG A 134 -12.19 -8.64 -5.45
CA ARG A 134 -13.58 -8.65 -5.91
C ARG A 134 -13.84 -9.79 -6.88
N CYS A 135 -12.98 -9.98 -7.88
CA CYS A 135 -13.01 -11.12 -8.80
C CYS A 135 -13.04 -12.44 -8.02
N TYR A 136 -12.14 -12.59 -7.04
CA TYR A 136 -12.10 -13.81 -6.24
C TYR A 136 -13.40 -14.04 -5.45
N LEU A 137 -13.96 -12.99 -4.85
CA LEU A 137 -15.22 -13.09 -4.10
C LEU A 137 -16.45 -13.39 -4.97
N ASP A 138 -16.41 -13.00 -6.24
CA ASP A 138 -17.50 -13.20 -7.19
C ASP A 138 -17.40 -14.59 -7.87
N ASP A 139 -16.18 -15.07 -8.17
CA ASP A 139 -15.94 -16.29 -8.95
C ASP A 139 -15.64 -17.54 -8.09
N VAL A 140 -15.30 -17.38 -6.80
CA VAL A 140 -14.97 -18.51 -5.90
C VAL A 140 -16.04 -18.68 -4.83
N ALA A 141 -16.79 -19.78 -4.86
CA ALA A 141 -17.87 -20.05 -3.91
C ALA A 141 -17.34 -20.51 -2.54
N ASP A 142 -16.37 -21.42 -2.52
CA ASP A 142 -15.69 -21.88 -1.31
C ASP A 142 -14.26 -21.32 -1.24
N VAL A 143 -14.12 -20.19 -0.55
CA VAL A 143 -12.82 -19.50 -0.34
C VAL A 143 -11.80 -20.40 0.39
N CYS A 144 -12.26 -21.40 1.15
CA CYS A 144 -11.39 -22.29 1.89
C CYS A 144 -10.93 -23.50 1.07
N LEU A 145 -11.68 -23.86 0.02
CA LEU A 145 -11.39 -24.99 -0.84
C LEU A 145 -11.78 -24.69 -2.30
N PRO A 146 -11.11 -23.72 -2.96
CA PRO A 146 -11.46 -23.29 -4.30
C PRO A 146 -11.30 -24.43 -5.32
N GLN A 147 -12.25 -24.55 -6.25
CA GLN A 147 -12.19 -25.53 -7.31
C GLN A 147 -11.35 -25.02 -8.50
N PRO A 148 -10.72 -25.93 -9.28
CA PRO A 148 -9.92 -25.52 -10.45
C PRO A 148 -10.67 -24.68 -11.48
N LEU A 149 -11.97 -24.90 -11.65
CA LEU A 149 -12.80 -24.14 -12.59
C LEU A 149 -13.01 -22.69 -12.09
N GLU A 150 -13.36 -22.51 -10.82
CA GLU A 150 -13.52 -21.20 -10.17
C GLU A 150 -12.22 -20.38 -10.24
N LEU A 151 -11.07 -21.04 -10.06
CA LEU A 151 -9.76 -20.39 -10.20
C LEU A 151 -9.46 -19.95 -11.64
N SER A 152 -9.99 -20.65 -12.65
CA SER A 152 -9.86 -20.25 -14.05
C SER A 152 -10.75 -19.04 -14.38
N GLU A 153 -11.95 -18.98 -13.80
CA GLU A 153 -12.88 -17.85 -13.96
C GLU A 153 -12.34 -16.59 -13.28
N PHE A 154 -11.89 -16.75 -12.03
CA PHE A 154 -11.12 -15.73 -11.31
C PHE A 154 -9.95 -15.20 -12.14
N ALA A 155 -9.12 -16.09 -12.70
CA ALA A 155 -7.97 -15.69 -13.50
C ALA A 155 -8.37 -14.89 -14.75
N HIS A 156 -9.54 -15.16 -15.34
CA HIS A 156 -10.07 -14.38 -16.45
C HIS A 156 -10.54 -12.99 -16.01
N CYS A 157 -11.21 -12.89 -14.86
CA CYS A 157 -11.62 -11.61 -14.29
C CYS A 157 -10.41 -10.73 -13.94
N VAL A 158 -9.36 -11.29 -13.33
CA VAL A 158 -8.15 -10.55 -12.93
C VAL A 158 -7.40 -9.94 -14.12
N GLN A 159 -7.46 -10.57 -15.30
CA GLN A 159 -6.85 -10.01 -16.52
C GLN A 159 -7.48 -8.68 -16.96
N GLN A 160 -8.64 -8.33 -16.41
CA GLN A 160 -9.36 -7.08 -16.70
C GLN A 160 -9.12 -6.02 -15.61
N CYS A 161 -8.39 -6.36 -14.55
CA CYS A 161 -8.04 -5.41 -13.51
C CYS A 161 -7.04 -4.36 -14.01
N PRO A 162 -7.12 -3.12 -13.49
CA PRO A 162 -6.26 -2.02 -13.89
C PRO A 162 -4.80 -2.20 -13.45
#